data_AF-A0A3B3ZZI7-F1
#
_entry.id   AF-A0A3B3ZZI7-F1
#
_cell.length_a   1.000
_cell.length_b   1.000
_cell.length_c   1.000
_cell.angle_alpha   90.00
_cell.angle_beta   90.00
_cell.angle_gamma   90.00
#
_symmetry.space_group_name_H-M   'P 1'
#
loop_
_entity.id
_entity.type
_entity.pdbx_description
1 polymer ?
#
loop_
_entity_poly.entity_id
_entity_poly.type
_entity_poly.pdbx_seq_one_letter_code
_entity_poly.pdbx_strand_id
1 'polypeptide(L)' 'MPITASEDDDLPYEEEIIRNPYSVKCWMRYIEFKQNGSKTTLNMIYERALKELPGRYWYCLCYSKCLKNQSAVQFL' A
#
# COMPACT_ATOMS: atom_id res chain seq x y z
N MET A 1 -27.43 -8.91 5.95
CA MET A 1 -26.03 -8.68 6.30
C MET A 1 -25.70 -7.25 5.95
N PRO A 2 -25.16 -6.42 6.86
CA PRO A 2 -24.58 -5.16 6.43
C PRO A 2 -23.27 -5.52 5.72
N ILE A 3 -23.18 -5.19 4.44
CA ILE A 3 -21.93 -5.23 3.70
C ILE A 3 -21.03 -4.25 4.44
N THR A 4 -19.92 -4.75 4.97
CA THR A 4 -18.91 -3.92 5.62
C THR A 4 -18.41 -2.93 4.58
N ALA A 5 -18.76 -1.65 4.75
CA ALA A 5 -18.46 -0.53 3.84
C ALA A 5 -16.97 -0.30 3.56
N SER A 6 -16.09 -1.20 3.99
CA SER A 6 -14.66 -1.18 3.74
C SER A 6 -14.25 -1.95 2.48
N GLU A 7 -14.98 -2.98 2.06
CA GLU A 7 -14.54 -3.85 0.94
C GLU A 7 -14.94 -3.29 -0.44
N ASP A 8 -16.13 -2.69 -0.57
CA ASP A 8 -16.60 -2.11 -1.83
C ASP A 8 -15.76 -0.89 -2.27
N ASP A 9 -15.27 -0.09 -1.31
CA ASP A 9 -14.41 1.06 -1.61
C ASP A 9 -12.97 0.64 -1.97
N ASP A 10 -12.54 -0.54 -1.53
CA ASP A 10 -11.23 -1.12 -1.84
C ASP A 10 -11.20 -1.80 -3.22
N LEU A 11 -12.36 -2.26 -3.69
CA LEU A 11 -12.55 -2.97 -4.94
C LEU A 11 -11.84 -2.32 -6.16
N PRO A 12 -11.99 -1.00 -6.44
CA PRO A 12 -11.33 -0.39 -7.60
C PRO A 12 -9.78 -0.41 -7.48
N TYR A 13 -9.25 -0.33 -6.26
CA TYR A 13 -7.80 -0.34 -6.03
C TYR A 13 -7.22 -1.76 -6.14
N GLU A 14 -7.90 -2.75 -5.56
CA GLU A 14 -7.49 -4.15 -5.65
C GLU A 14 -7.61 -4.66 -7.10
N GLU A 15 -8.65 -4.27 -7.85
CA GLU A 15 -8.76 -4.61 -9.28
C GLU A 15 -7.62 -4.00 -10.13
N GLU A 16 -7.25 -2.74 -9.87
CA GLU A 16 -6.11 -2.10 -10.54
C GLU A 16 -4.78 -2.82 -10.23
N ILE A 17 -4.58 -3.21 -8.96
CA ILE A 17 -3.39 -3.94 -8.51
C ILE A 17 -3.34 -5.33 -9.14
N ILE A 18 -4.45 -6.07 -9.19
CA ILE A 18 -4.51 -7.39 -9.82
C ILE A 18 -4.25 -7.28 -11.33
N ARG A 19 -4.77 -6.24 -11.99
CA ARG A 19 -4.54 -6.01 -13.43
C ARG A 19 -3.09 -5.63 -13.72
N ASN A 20 -2.44 -4.85 -12.86
CA ASN A 20 -1.06 -4.42 -13.05
C ASN A 20 -0.28 -4.34 -11.73
N PRO A 21 0.16 -5.50 -11.19
CA PRO A 21 0.80 -5.58 -9.87
C PRO A 21 2.18 -4.91 -9.86
N TYR A 22 2.79 -4.73 -11.03
CA TYR A 22 4.10 -4.09 -11.16
C TYR A 22 4.03 -2.55 -11.22
N SER A 23 2.81 -1.98 -11.24
CA SER A 23 2.62 -0.53 -11.29
C SER A 23 2.67 0.10 -9.91
N VAL A 24 3.79 0.74 -9.60
CA VAL A 24 3.99 1.54 -8.37
C VAL A 24 2.89 2.59 -8.16
N LYS A 25 2.33 3.16 -9.24
CA LYS A 25 1.26 4.17 -9.15
C LYS A 25 -0.03 3.61 -8.54
N CYS A 26 -0.37 2.36 -8.86
CA CYS A 26 -1.58 1.70 -8.34
C CYS A 26 -1.46 1.46 -6.84
N TRP A 27 -0.31 0.91 -6.39
CA TRP A 27 0.00 0.73 -4.98
C TRP A 27 -0.01 2.05 -4.19
N MET A 28 0.57 3.12 -4.75
CA MET A 28 0.61 4.43 -4.11
C MET A 28 -0.77 5.02 -3.87
N ARG A 29 -1.69 4.90 -4.84
CA ARG A 29 -3.07 5.36 -4.67
C ARG A 29 -3.80 4.60 -3.57
N TYR A 30 -3.61 3.29 -3.50
CA TYR A 30 -4.24 2.47 -2.47
C TYR A 30 -3.71 2.79 -1.07
N ILE A 31 -2.40 2.99 -0.95
CA ILE A 31 -1.76 3.43 0.29
C ILE A 31 -2.26 4.81 0.72
N GLU A 32 -2.39 5.77 -0.21
CA GLU A 32 -2.92 7.11 0.08
C GLU A 32 -4.39 7.07 0.49
N PHE A 33 -5.19 6.20 -0.12
CA PHE A 33 -6.57 5.94 0.29
C PHE A 33 -6.64 5.40 1.73
N LYS A 34 -5.78 4.42 2.06
CA LYS A 34 -5.72 3.82 3.40
C LYS A 34 -4.89 4.61 4.41
N GLN A 35 -4.23 5.72 4.03
CA GLN A 35 -3.27 6.42 4.89
C GLN A 35 -3.90 6.98 6.17
N ASN A 36 -5.18 7.32 6.09
CA ASN A 36 -5.98 7.84 7.21
C ASN A 36 -6.59 6.72 8.08
N GLY A 37 -6.41 5.45 7.68
CA GLY A 37 -6.93 4.28 8.36
C GLY A 37 -5.96 3.67 9.37
N SER A 38 -6.16 2.38 9.67
CA SER A 38 -5.30 1.64 10.60
C SER A 38 -3.89 1.47 10.04
N LYS A 39 -2.87 1.81 10.84
CA LYS A 39 -1.46 1.61 10.51
C LYS A 39 -1.12 0.14 10.23
N THR A 40 -1.83 -0.80 10.86
CA THR A 40 -1.65 -2.23 10.62
C THR A 40 -2.01 -2.62 9.19
N THR A 41 -3.14 -2.12 8.68
CA THR A 41 -3.59 -2.36 7.30
C THR A 41 -2.61 -1.76 6.30
N LEU A 42 -2.11 -0.54 6.56
CA LEU A 42 -1.09 0.09 5.72
C LEU A 42 0.18 -0.74 5.64
N ASN A 43 0.70 -1.21 6.78
CA ASN A 43 1.89 -2.04 6.81
C ASN A 43 1.72 -3.33 5.99
N MET A 44 0.56 -3.98 6.08
CA MET A 44 0.25 -5.16 5.26
C MET A 44 0.27 -4.85 3.76
N ILE A 45 -0.27 -3.70 3.34
CA ILE A 45 -0.25 -3.27 1.93
C ILE A 45 1.19 -2.98 1.47
N TYR A 46 2.00 -2.34 2.31
CA TYR A 46 3.42 -2.09 2.00
C TYR A 46 4.20 -3.40 1.84
N GLU A 47 3.99 -4.38 2.72
CA GLU A 47 4.61 -5.70 2.62
C GLU A 47 4.17 -6.46 1.36
N ARG A 48 2.89 -6.41 0.99
CA ARG A 48 2.38 -6.98 -0.28
C ARG A 48 3.07 -6.31 -1.47
N ALA A 49 3.11 -4.98 -1.50
CA ALA A 49 3.74 -4.22 -2.57
C ALA A 49 5.22 -4.61 -2.73
N LEU A 50 5.95 -4.80 -1.63
CA LEU A 50 7.36 -5.22 -1.65
C LEU A 50 7.58 -6.63 -2.22
N LYS A 51 6.61 -7.55 -2.04
CA LYS A 51 6.67 -8.91 -2.60
C LYS A 51 6.36 -8.93 -4.10
N GLU A 52 5.39 -8.13 -4.52
CA GLU A 52 4.92 -8.09 -5.91
C GLU A 52 5.83 -7.22 -6.81
N LEU A 53 6.51 -6.22 -6.26
CA LEU A 53 7.37 -5.30 -7.02
C LEU A 53 8.85 -5.72 -6.95
N PRO A 54 9.43 -6.26 -8.05
CA PRO A 54 10.87 -6.45 -8.15
C PRO A 54 11.54 -5.11 -8.46
N GLY A 55 11.94 -4.32 -7.46
CA GLY A 55 12.67 -3.09 -7.78
C GLY A 55 13.12 -2.20 -6.63
N ARG A 56 14.38 -1.76 -6.72
CA ARG A 56 15.00 -0.68 -5.90
C ARG A 56 14.16 0.60 -5.83
N TYR A 57 13.37 0.89 -6.85
CA TYR A 57 12.58 2.12 -6.94
C TYR A 57 11.51 2.20 -5.85
N TRP A 58 10.87 1.08 -5.51
CA TRP A 58 9.86 1.05 -4.45
C TRP A 58 10.48 1.28 -3.08
N TYR A 59 11.62 0.63 -2.82
CA TYR A 59 12.40 0.85 -1.61
C TYR A 59 12.76 2.31 -1.39
N CYS A 60 13.28 3.00 -2.41
CA CYS A 60 13.62 4.42 -2.33
C CYS A 60 12.40 5.31 -2.06
N LEU A 61 11.24 4.98 -2.63
CA LEU A 61 9.99 5.73 -2.46
C LEU A 61 9.40 5.53 -1.05
N CYS A 62 9.33 4.28 -0.58
CA CYS A 62 8.95 3.93 0.79
C CYS A 62 9.90 4.57 1.79
N TYR A 63 11.21 4.42 1.61
CA TYR A 63 12.24 5.01 2.47
C TYR A 63 12.07 6.53 2.57
N SER A 64 11.86 7.22 1.44
CA SER A 64 11.66 8.67 1.42
C SER A 64 10.36 9.11 2.11
N LYS A 65 9.27 8.33 2.03
CA LYS A 65 8.02 8.62 2.75
C LYS A 65 8.11 8.26 4.24
N CYS A 66 8.80 7.18 4.60
CA CYS A 66 9.04 6.77 5.99
C CYS A 66 9.99 7.73 6.73
N LEU A 67 10.95 8.34 6.03
CA LEU A 67 11.82 9.39 6.60
C LEU A 67 11.07 10.65 7.00
N LYS A 68 9.97 10.98 6.31
CA LYS A 68 9.11 12.12 6.66
C LYS A 68 8.12 11.81 7.79
N ASN A 69 7.78 10.53 7.96
CA ASN A 69 6.89 10.04 9.01
C ASN A 69 7.66 9.06 9.89
N GLN A 70 8.50 9.65 10.75
CA GLN A 70 9.35 9.03 11.76
C GLN A 70 8.62 7.92 12.55
N SER A 71 8.60 6.67 12.07
CA SER A 71 8.38 5.43 12.86
C SER A 71 8.20 4.13 12.03
N ALA A 72 8.00 4.13 10.72
CA ALA A 72 7.33 2.97 10.09
C ALA A 72 8.20 1.84 9.50
N VAL A 73 9.53 1.81 9.66
CA VAL A 73 10.35 0.69 9.13
C VAL A 73 11.30 0.19 10.21
N GLN A 74 10.75 -0.54 11.18
CA GLN A 74 11.56 -1.18 12.21
C GLN A 74 11.85 -2.67 11.91
N PHE A 75 11.58 -3.14 10.69
CA PHE A 75 11.96 -4.48 10.27
C PHE A 75 12.44 -4.46 8.82
N LEU A 76 13.71 -4.06 8.66
CA LEU A 76 14.62 -4.71 7.72
C LEU A 76 15.66 -5.45 8.57
#